data_AF-A0A0M8MJ38-F1
#
_entry.id   AF-A0A0M8MJ38-F1
#
_cell.length_a   1.000
_cell.length_b   1.000
_cell.length_c   1.000
_cell.angle_alpha   90.00
_cell.angle_beta   90.00
_cell.angle_gamma   90.00
#
_symmetry.space_group_name_H-M   'P 1'
#
loop_
_entity.id
_entity.type
_entity.pdbx_description
1 polymer ?
#
loop_
_entity_poly.entity_id
_entity_poly.type
_entity_poly.pdbx_seq_one_letter_code
_entity_poly.pdbx_strand_id
1 'polypeptide(L)'
;MIVVDDRSPDDTLTRVRDAFPHLTVLANQENLGFSASCNRGIREGSSPFIVLLNSDVVADPDLARRVLDAFETGGDSVGSVAPILLTAEGTVDSYGVSADVTGAGYVRFHGAPLHRVHPNLPSLLGPYGAAAGYRRDALDQVGLLDERIFMYGEELELAFRLRAGGWQAKAVSAVVGTHIGGASAGKASARQLYLSGFGRGYFLRVYGVLRSRYGLRAVISESIVVVVWTLARRDLTAWRGRRDGWRAGRGVARRPIAADAADPRIGFWRSLRMRRAGYWTSAS
;
A
#
# COMPACT_ATOMS: atom_id res chain seq x y z
N MET A 1 -17.61 13.57 -0.42
CA MET A 1 -16.62 12.84 0.39
C MET A 1 -17.37 11.85 1.27
N ILE A 2 -16.84 10.64 1.42
CA ILE A 2 -17.45 9.57 2.22
C ILE A 2 -16.46 9.24 3.34
N VAL A 3 -16.94 9.18 4.58
CA VAL A 3 -16.15 8.77 5.74
C VAL A 3 -16.64 7.40 6.17
N VAL A 4 -15.70 6.45 6.32
CA VAL A 4 -16.00 5.12 6.85
C VAL A 4 -15.37 5.01 8.23
N ASP A 5 -16.20 4.99 9.27
CA ASP A 5 -15.79 4.69 10.63
C ASP A 5 -15.72 3.17 10.82
N ASP A 6 -14.51 2.66 11.09
CA ASP A 6 -14.25 1.24 11.26
C ASP A 6 -14.26 0.83 12.74
N ARG A 7 -15.37 1.14 13.42
CA ARG A 7 -15.61 0.88 14.84
C ARG A 7 -14.63 1.65 15.74
N SER A 8 -14.66 2.98 15.66
CA SER A 8 -13.91 3.83 16.61
C SER A 8 -14.32 3.53 18.05
N PRO A 9 -13.38 3.52 19.01
CA PRO A 9 -13.66 3.13 20.40
C PRO A 9 -14.26 4.27 21.24
N ASP A 10 -14.32 5.49 20.70
CA ASP A 10 -14.68 6.73 21.40
C ASP A 10 -15.82 7.49 20.67
N ASP A 11 -15.97 8.78 20.99
CA ASP A 11 -17.00 9.65 20.44
C ASP A 11 -16.67 10.19 19.02
N THR A 12 -15.62 9.69 18.37
CA THR A 12 -15.17 10.13 17.03
C THR A 12 -16.33 10.17 16.02
N LEU A 13 -17.16 9.13 15.99
CA LEU A 13 -18.28 9.05 15.05
C LEU A 13 -19.30 10.18 15.26
N THR A 14 -19.62 10.50 16.51
CA THR A 14 -20.54 11.60 16.86
C THR A 14 -19.92 12.94 16.46
N ARG A 15 -18.65 13.17 16.82
CA ARG A 15 -17.94 14.40 16.50
C ARG A 15 -17.85 14.66 14.99
N VAL A 16 -17.62 13.63 14.19
CA VAL A 16 -17.59 13.75 12.72
C VAL A 16 -18.97 14.13 12.16
N ARG A 17 -20.04 13.50 12.65
CA ARG A 17 -21.41 13.81 12.20
C ARG A 17 -21.83 15.23 12.56
N ASP A 18 -21.49 15.68 13.77
CA ASP A 18 -21.86 17.01 14.24
C ASP A 18 -21.07 18.11 13.53
N ALA A 19 -19.76 17.91 13.33
CA ALA A 19 -18.90 18.90 12.67
C ALA A 19 -19.13 18.95 11.15
N PHE A 20 -19.53 17.84 10.52
CA PHE A 20 -19.66 17.72 9.07
C PHE A 20 -20.98 17.04 8.66
N PRO A 21 -22.14 17.67 8.94
CA PRO A 21 -23.46 17.06 8.73
C PRO A 21 -23.79 16.80 7.25
N HIS A 22 -23.02 17.38 6.32
CA HIS A 22 -23.17 17.21 4.88
C HIS A 22 -22.39 16.00 4.32
N LEU A 23 -21.55 15.34 5.14
CA LEU A 23 -20.78 14.19 4.71
C LEU A 23 -21.60 12.89 4.82
N THR A 24 -21.42 11.99 3.86
CA THR A 24 -21.87 10.61 3.99
C THR A 24 -20.96 9.89 4.98
N VAL A 25 -21.51 9.46 6.13
CA VAL A 25 -20.77 8.75 7.17
C VAL A 25 -21.29 7.32 7.32
N LEU A 26 -20.45 6.35 7.00
CA LEU A 26 -20.72 4.93 7.12
C LEU A 26 -20.03 4.40 8.38
N ALA A 27 -20.78 3.80 9.31
CA ALA A 27 -20.20 3.19 10.52
C ALA A 27 -20.27 1.66 10.43
N ASN A 28 -19.15 0.98 10.66
CA ASN A 28 -19.10 -0.48 10.75
C ASN A 28 -19.47 -0.92 12.18
N GLN A 29 -20.22 -2.03 12.31
CA GLN A 29 -20.57 -2.60 13.62
C GLN A 29 -19.40 -3.37 14.25
N GLU A 30 -18.48 -3.83 13.43
CA GLU A 30 -17.25 -4.49 13.83
C GLU A 30 -16.06 -3.90 13.08
N ASN A 31 -14.84 -4.20 13.54
CA ASN A 31 -13.64 -3.74 12.86
C ASN A 31 -13.36 -4.67 11.67
N LEU A 32 -13.64 -4.18 10.46
CA LEU A 32 -13.49 -4.91 9.20
C LEU A 32 -12.06 -4.83 8.65
N GLY A 33 -11.26 -3.88 9.11
CA GLY A 33 -9.93 -3.60 8.61
C GLY A 33 -9.95 -2.65 7.43
N PHE A 34 -8.74 -2.26 7.00
CA PHE A 34 -8.54 -1.23 5.99
C PHE A 34 -9.18 -1.60 4.65
N SER A 35 -8.90 -2.81 4.14
CA SER A 35 -9.40 -3.23 2.81
C SER A 35 -10.92 -3.21 2.71
N ALA A 36 -11.61 -3.83 3.67
CA ALA A 36 -13.07 -3.93 3.64
C ALA A 36 -13.74 -2.58 3.90
N SER A 37 -13.19 -1.76 4.80
CA SER A 37 -13.68 -0.40 5.07
C SER A 37 -13.52 0.52 3.85
N CYS A 38 -12.35 0.51 3.21
CA CYS A 38 -12.13 1.26 1.97
C CYS A 38 -13.08 0.77 0.86
N ASN A 39 -13.22 -0.54 0.68
CA ASN A 39 -14.13 -1.09 -0.33
C ASN A 39 -15.59 -0.69 -0.09
N ARG A 40 -16.03 -0.63 1.17
CA ARG A 40 -17.37 -0.13 1.52
C ARG A 40 -17.55 1.32 1.05
N GLY A 41 -16.57 2.19 1.31
CA GLY A 41 -16.59 3.57 0.82
C GLY A 41 -16.54 3.68 -0.71
N ILE A 42 -15.74 2.84 -1.39
CA ILE A 42 -15.65 2.81 -2.86
C ILE A 42 -17.00 2.45 -3.49
N ARG A 43 -17.72 1.49 -2.90
CA ARG A 43 -19.02 1.01 -3.40
C ARG A 43 -20.16 2.01 -3.19
N GLU A 44 -20.07 2.82 -2.14
CA GLU A 44 -21.05 3.89 -1.86
C GLU A 44 -20.98 5.03 -2.88
N GLY A 45 -19.77 5.35 -3.36
CA GLY A 45 -19.58 6.41 -4.35
C GLY A 45 -19.70 5.93 -5.80
N SER A 46 -20.11 6.81 -6.71
CA SER A 46 -20.22 6.56 -8.16
C SER A 46 -19.20 7.34 -9.02
N SER A 47 -18.35 8.17 -8.40
CA SER A 47 -17.36 8.99 -9.11
C SER A 47 -16.42 8.14 -9.99
N PRO A 48 -16.08 8.57 -11.22
CA PRO A 48 -15.15 7.85 -12.10
C PRO A 48 -13.73 7.78 -11.54
N PHE A 49 -13.38 8.70 -10.65
CA PHE A 49 -12.11 8.72 -9.93
C PHE A 49 -12.35 8.63 -8.43
N ILE A 50 -11.52 7.83 -7.76
CA ILE A 50 -11.58 7.60 -6.33
C ILE A 50 -10.25 8.04 -5.71
N VAL A 51 -10.31 8.76 -4.60
CA VAL A 51 -9.17 9.01 -3.73
C VAL A 51 -9.43 8.34 -2.40
N LEU A 52 -8.58 7.37 -2.05
CA LEU A 52 -8.48 6.87 -0.68
C LEU A 52 -7.52 7.79 0.08
N LEU A 53 -7.92 8.20 1.29
CA LEU A 53 -7.16 9.10 2.15
C LEU A 53 -7.34 8.65 3.60
N ASN A 54 -6.23 8.50 4.34
CA ASN A 54 -6.29 8.17 5.75
C ASN A 54 -6.71 9.38 6.59
N SER A 55 -7.31 9.10 7.75
CA SER A 55 -7.81 10.13 8.68
C SER A 55 -6.70 10.94 9.37
N ASP A 56 -5.46 10.47 9.35
CA ASP A 56 -4.28 11.13 9.94
C ASP A 56 -3.44 11.90 8.90
N VAL A 57 -4.05 12.25 7.76
CA VAL A 57 -3.44 13.12 6.74
C VAL A 57 -4.03 14.52 6.81
N VAL A 58 -3.15 15.52 6.93
CA VAL A 58 -3.48 16.91 6.61
C VAL A 58 -3.27 17.09 5.12
N ALA A 59 -4.36 17.00 4.36
CA ALA A 59 -4.33 17.11 2.92
C ALA A 59 -4.13 18.56 2.47
N ASP A 60 -3.35 18.75 1.42
CA ASP A 60 -3.33 20.00 0.65
C ASP A 60 -4.71 20.20 0.00
N PRO A 61 -5.27 21.43 -0.01
CA PRO A 61 -6.58 21.70 -0.63
C PRO A 61 -6.67 21.28 -2.11
N ASP A 62 -5.54 21.26 -2.84
CA ASP A 62 -5.47 20.84 -4.23
C ASP A 62 -5.27 19.32 -4.41
N LEU A 63 -5.20 18.51 -3.35
CA LEU A 63 -4.89 17.06 -3.46
C LEU A 63 -5.78 16.37 -4.50
N ALA A 64 -7.10 16.53 -4.38
CA ALA A 64 -8.06 15.89 -5.27
C ALA A 64 -7.89 16.37 -6.72
N ARG A 65 -7.69 17.69 -6.91
CA ARG A 65 -7.45 18.30 -8.22
C ARG A 65 -6.18 17.76 -8.86
N ARG A 66 -5.07 17.68 -8.12
CA ARG A 66 -3.78 17.17 -8.62
C ARG A 66 -3.83 15.69 -8.99
N VAL A 67 -4.63 14.89 -8.25
CA VAL A 67 -4.87 13.49 -8.61
C VAL A 67 -5.69 13.40 -9.91
N LEU A 68 -6.71 14.23 -10.06
CA LEU A 68 -7.52 14.30 -11.29
C LEU A 68 -6.65 14.73 -12.49
N ASP A 69 -5.90 15.81 -12.36
CA ASP A 69 -4.98 16.29 -13.39
C ASP A 69 -4.00 15.19 -13.83
N ALA A 70 -3.53 14.36 -12.89
CA ALA A 70 -2.64 13.24 -13.20
C ALA A 70 -3.33 12.17 -14.06
N PHE A 71 -4.60 11.85 -13.79
CA PHE A 71 -5.39 10.96 -14.64
C PHE A 71 -5.61 11.55 -16.03
N GLU A 72 -6.04 12.81 -16.12
CA GLU A 72 -6.33 13.48 -17.38
C GLU A 72 -5.09 13.57 -18.27
N THR A 73 -3.97 14.04 -17.71
CA THR A 73 -2.69 14.14 -18.44
C THR A 73 -2.01 12.79 -18.65
N GLY A 74 -2.49 11.72 -18.01
CA GLY A 74 -1.95 10.37 -18.11
C GLY A 74 -2.57 9.54 -19.23
N GLY A 75 -3.76 9.94 -19.68
CA GLY A 75 -4.57 9.18 -20.62
C GLY A 75 -5.28 7.99 -19.97
N ASP A 76 -6.02 7.26 -20.80
CA ASP A 76 -6.94 6.20 -20.34
C ASP A 76 -6.23 4.92 -19.91
N SER A 77 -4.92 4.79 -20.11
CA SER A 77 -4.16 3.65 -19.59
C SER A 77 -3.77 3.80 -18.10
N VAL A 78 -3.95 4.99 -17.51
CA VAL A 78 -3.64 5.22 -16.09
C VAL A 78 -4.80 4.78 -15.20
N GLY A 79 -4.57 3.70 -14.47
CA GLY A 79 -5.55 3.11 -13.55
C GLY A 79 -5.34 3.52 -12.09
N SER A 80 -4.15 4.02 -11.74
CA SER A 80 -3.86 4.51 -10.40
C SER A 80 -2.88 5.68 -10.36
N VAL A 81 -2.97 6.48 -9.31
CA VAL A 81 -2.15 7.68 -9.10
C VAL A 81 -1.54 7.66 -7.70
N ALA A 82 -0.23 7.86 -7.63
CA ALA A 82 0.57 7.90 -6.42
C ALA A 82 0.91 9.37 -6.05
N PRO A 83 0.20 9.97 -5.10
CA PRO A 83 0.59 11.25 -4.52
C PRO A 83 1.87 11.15 -3.69
N ILE A 84 2.51 12.30 -3.44
CA ILE A 84 3.59 12.43 -2.47
C ILE A 84 3.10 13.10 -1.19
N LEU A 85 3.26 12.38 -0.07
CA LEU A 85 3.02 12.89 1.27
C LEU A 85 4.33 13.08 2.01
N LEU A 86 4.39 14.11 2.86
CA LEU A 86 5.52 14.34 3.75
C LEU A 86 5.21 13.85 5.17
N THR A 87 6.25 13.51 5.91
CA THR A 87 6.20 13.39 7.37
C THR A 87 6.09 14.78 8.00
N ALA A 88 5.78 14.85 9.30
CA ALA A 88 5.79 16.11 10.05
C ALA A 88 7.15 16.83 10.02
N GLU A 89 8.24 16.08 9.85
CA GLU A 89 9.62 16.59 9.74
C GLU A 89 10.00 17.04 8.32
N GLY A 90 9.06 17.00 7.36
CA GLY A 90 9.28 17.45 5.98
C GLY A 90 10.07 16.47 5.10
N THR A 91 10.28 15.23 5.56
CA THR A 91 10.82 14.14 4.72
C THR A 91 9.71 13.41 3.99
N VAL A 92 10.03 12.64 2.96
CA VAL A 92 9.01 11.87 2.23
C VAL A 92 8.45 10.75 3.11
N ASP A 93 7.14 10.76 3.32
CA ASP A 93 6.42 9.65 3.95
C ASP A 93 6.09 8.57 2.91
N SER A 94 5.40 8.95 1.85
CA SER A 94 5.03 8.05 0.77
C SER A 94 5.14 8.72 -0.59
N TYR A 95 5.58 7.96 -1.60
CA TYR A 95 5.55 8.36 -3.01
C TYR A 95 5.32 7.15 -3.92
N GLY A 96 4.30 6.36 -3.56
CA GLY A 96 4.01 5.06 -4.14
C GLY A 96 5.00 3.97 -3.75
N VAL A 97 4.83 2.80 -4.37
CA VAL A 97 5.61 1.59 -4.09
C VAL A 97 6.33 1.10 -5.34
N SER A 98 7.48 0.48 -5.12
CA SER A 98 8.20 -0.32 -6.10
C SER A 98 8.29 -1.76 -5.60
N ALA A 99 8.47 -2.74 -6.48
CA ALA A 99 8.62 -4.13 -6.06
C ALA A 99 9.83 -4.79 -6.70
N ASP A 100 10.41 -5.77 -6.01
CA ASP A 100 11.40 -6.66 -6.62
C ASP A 100 10.75 -7.83 -7.37
N VAL A 101 11.55 -8.63 -8.08
CA VAL A 101 11.09 -9.79 -8.86
C VAL A 101 10.44 -10.91 -8.04
N THR A 102 10.54 -10.85 -6.70
CA THR A 102 9.84 -11.77 -5.80
C THR A 102 8.51 -11.18 -5.30
N GLY A 103 8.17 -9.96 -5.73
CA GLY A 103 7.02 -9.18 -5.29
C GLY A 103 7.14 -8.62 -3.87
N ALA A 104 8.36 -8.45 -3.36
CA ALA A 104 8.55 -7.68 -2.14
C ALA A 104 8.41 -6.18 -2.46
N GLY A 105 7.50 -5.49 -1.77
CA GLY A 105 7.26 -4.05 -1.95
C GLY A 105 8.19 -3.17 -1.12
N TYR A 106 8.50 -1.99 -1.66
CA TYR A 106 9.33 -0.96 -1.04
C TYR A 106 8.76 0.42 -1.34
N VAL A 107 8.40 1.16 -0.28
CA VAL A 107 7.96 2.55 -0.40
C VAL A 107 9.09 3.37 -1.01
N ARG A 108 8.76 4.09 -2.09
CA ARG A 108 9.74 4.90 -2.81
C ARG A 108 10.10 6.11 -1.96
N PHE A 109 11.39 6.36 -1.80
CA PHE A 109 11.95 7.52 -1.10
C PHE A 109 11.53 7.70 0.37
N HIS A 110 10.97 6.70 1.05
CA HIS A 110 10.59 6.85 2.45
C HIS A 110 11.77 7.33 3.34
N GLY A 111 11.57 8.46 4.01
CA GLY A 111 12.55 9.16 4.84
C GLY A 111 13.56 10.03 4.07
N ALA A 112 13.58 10.04 2.74
CA ALA A 112 14.49 10.92 1.99
C ALA A 112 14.00 12.38 2.01
N PRO A 113 14.91 13.36 1.84
CA PRO A 113 14.53 14.73 1.55
C PRO A 113 13.89 14.85 0.16
N LEU A 114 12.98 15.81 0.00
CA LEU A 114 12.17 15.97 -1.21
C LEU A 114 13.01 16.12 -2.49
N HIS A 115 14.14 16.83 -2.45
CA HIS A 115 14.98 17.05 -3.64
C HIS A 115 15.62 15.75 -4.21
N ARG A 116 15.56 14.62 -3.47
CA ARG A 116 16.06 13.32 -3.95
C ARG A 116 15.00 12.48 -4.64
N VAL A 117 13.73 12.90 -4.64
CA VAL A 117 12.69 12.11 -5.31
C VAL A 117 12.90 12.13 -6.82
N HIS A 118 12.66 10.99 -7.44
CA HIS A 118 12.70 10.85 -8.87
C HIS A 118 11.34 10.34 -9.36
N PRO A 119 10.73 10.93 -10.39
CA PRO A 119 9.39 10.54 -10.83
C PRO A 119 9.33 9.09 -11.32
N ASN A 120 10.39 8.62 -12.00
CA ASN A 120 10.36 7.32 -12.69
C ASN A 120 11.17 6.20 -12.01
N LEU A 121 11.96 6.53 -10.99
CA LEU A 121 12.92 5.61 -10.37
C LEU A 121 12.74 5.57 -8.86
N PRO A 122 12.90 4.42 -8.18
CA PRO A 122 12.60 3.09 -8.72
C PRO A 122 11.25 3.05 -9.43
N SER A 123 10.99 1.99 -10.20
CA SER A 123 9.74 1.89 -10.97
C SER A 123 8.51 2.07 -10.06
N LEU A 124 7.58 2.91 -10.48
CA LEU A 124 6.32 3.10 -9.77
C LEU A 124 5.39 1.94 -10.12
N LEU A 125 5.16 1.03 -9.18
CA LEU A 125 4.20 -0.05 -9.34
C LEU A 125 2.76 0.46 -9.14
N GLY A 126 2.54 1.27 -8.11
CA GLY A 126 1.23 1.84 -7.75
C GLY A 126 1.32 2.78 -6.55
N PRO A 127 0.20 3.40 -6.13
CA PRO A 127 0.12 4.13 -4.88
C PRO A 127 0.35 3.22 -3.68
N TYR A 128 0.72 3.83 -2.55
CA TYR A 128 0.95 3.13 -1.29
C TYR A 128 0.92 4.13 -0.14
N GLY A 129 0.39 3.73 1.01
CA GLY A 129 0.43 4.50 2.24
C GLY A 129 -0.89 5.23 2.51
N ALA A 130 -0.81 6.52 2.83
CA ALA A 130 -1.94 7.25 3.39
C ALA A 130 -2.80 8.02 2.36
N ALA A 131 -2.41 8.01 1.08
CA ALA A 131 -3.21 8.58 -0.01
C ALA A 131 -2.99 7.80 -1.31
N ALA A 132 -4.07 7.49 -2.01
CA ALA A 132 -4.06 6.71 -3.24
C ALA A 132 -5.19 7.11 -4.19
N GLY A 133 -4.87 7.38 -5.46
CA GLY A 133 -5.86 7.64 -6.51
C GLY A 133 -6.12 6.39 -7.35
N TYR A 134 -7.38 6.14 -7.71
CA TYR A 134 -7.78 5.04 -8.59
C TYR A 134 -8.83 5.49 -9.61
N ARG A 135 -8.75 4.92 -10.82
CA ARG A 135 -9.80 5.01 -11.84
C ARG A 135 -10.81 3.89 -11.59
N ARG A 136 -12.11 4.21 -11.63
CA ARG A 136 -13.18 3.23 -11.37
C ARG A 136 -13.14 2.07 -12.36
N ASP A 137 -13.05 2.35 -13.65
CA ASP A 137 -13.00 1.31 -14.70
C ASP A 137 -11.87 0.29 -14.46
N ALA A 138 -10.73 0.77 -13.94
CA ALA A 138 -9.61 -0.10 -13.59
C ALA A 138 -9.95 -1.01 -12.42
N LEU A 139 -10.61 -0.48 -11.38
CA LEU A 139 -11.10 -1.25 -10.24
C LEU A 139 -12.23 -2.20 -10.62
N ASP A 140 -13.11 -1.82 -11.52
CA ASP A 140 -14.20 -2.68 -12.01
C ASP A 140 -13.65 -3.86 -12.82
N GLN A 141 -12.58 -3.64 -13.60
CA GLN A 141 -11.91 -4.71 -14.35
C GLN A 141 -11.14 -5.66 -13.44
N VAL A 142 -10.32 -5.17 -12.51
CA VAL A 142 -9.39 -6.02 -11.74
C VAL A 142 -9.91 -6.42 -10.36
N GLY A 143 -11.00 -5.81 -9.91
CA GLY A 143 -11.57 -5.91 -8.58
C GLY A 143 -11.00 -4.90 -7.57
N LEU A 144 -11.72 -4.68 -6.47
CA LEU A 144 -11.31 -3.78 -5.37
C LEU A 144 -10.17 -4.38 -4.52
N LEU A 145 -9.84 -3.80 -3.36
CA LEU A 145 -8.83 -4.36 -2.44
C LEU A 145 -9.23 -5.79 -2.01
N ASP A 146 -8.26 -6.71 -1.91
CA ASP A 146 -8.54 -8.09 -1.50
C ASP A 146 -8.84 -8.14 0.01
N GLU A 147 -10.12 -8.25 0.37
CA GLU A 147 -10.60 -8.19 1.77
C GLU A 147 -10.06 -9.33 2.65
N ARG A 148 -9.40 -10.35 2.08
CA ARG A 148 -8.65 -11.35 2.85
C ARG A 148 -7.42 -10.75 3.52
N ILE A 149 -6.88 -9.66 2.98
CA ILE A 149 -5.80 -8.89 3.58
C ILE A 149 -6.44 -7.79 4.42
N PHE A 150 -6.43 -7.98 5.74
CA PHE A 150 -7.05 -7.03 6.68
C PHE A 150 -6.39 -5.63 6.61
N MET A 151 -5.06 -5.58 6.58
CA MET A 151 -4.24 -4.36 6.50
C MET A 151 -2.77 -4.75 6.22
N TYR A 152 -2.01 -3.84 5.63
CA TYR A 152 -0.63 -3.99 5.19
C TYR A 152 -0.44 -5.05 4.08
N GLY A 153 -0.45 -4.57 2.84
CA GLY A 153 -0.11 -5.34 1.64
C GLY A 153 -1.22 -5.37 0.59
N GLU A 154 -2.43 -4.93 0.95
CA GLU A 154 -3.59 -4.79 0.07
C GLU A 154 -3.33 -3.84 -1.10
N GLU A 155 -2.68 -2.70 -0.86
CA GLU A 155 -2.35 -1.73 -1.91
C GLU A 155 -1.31 -2.30 -2.87
N LEU A 156 -0.29 -2.99 -2.33
CA LEU A 156 0.73 -3.67 -3.14
C LEU A 156 0.09 -4.75 -4.02
N GLU A 157 -0.78 -5.57 -3.43
CA GLU A 157 -1.51 -6.62 -4.12
C GLU A 157 -2.39 -6.06 -5.24
N LEU A 158 -3.16 -5.00 -4.96
CA LEU A 158 -3.98 -4.32 -5.95
C LEU A 158 -3.14 -3.71 -7.06
N ALA A 159 -1.98 -3.13 -6.75
CA ALA A 159 -1.07 -2.59 -7.75
C ALA A 159 -0.53 -3.67 -8.70
N PHE A 160 -0.24 -4.87 -8.20
CA PHE A 160 0.11 -6.01 -9.05
C PHE A 160 -1.06 -6.45 -9.94
N ARG A 161 -2.30 -6.46 -9.43
CA ARG A 161 -3.48 -6.75 -10.25
C ARG A 161 -3.74 -5.71 -11.32
N LEU A 162 -3.60 -4.42 -10.99
CA LEU A 162 -3.73 -3.32 -11.95
C LEU A 162 -2.72 -3.49 -13.09
N ARG A 163 -1.44 -3.76 -12.77
CA ARG A 163 -0.42 -4.03 -13.80
C ARG A 163 -0.74 -5.25 -14.65
N ALA A 164 -1.20 -6.34 -14.03
CA ALA A 164 -1.64 -7.54 -14.76
C ALA A 164 -2.84 -7.27 -15.67
N GLY A 165 -3.71 -6.31 -15.32
CA GLY A 165 -4.82 -5.84 -16.13
C GLY A 165 -4.43 -4.85 -17.24
N GLY A 166 -3.15 -4.51 -17.38
CA GLY A 166 -2.65 -3.55 -18.38
C GLY A 166 -2.66 -2.09 -17.94
N TRP A 167 -3.03 -1.80 -16.68
CA TRP A 167 -3.11 -0.45 -16.16
C TRP A 167 -1.76 0.06 -15.68
N GLN A 168 -1.50 1.33 -15.97
CA GLN A 168 -0.31 2.04 -15.51
C GLN A 168 -0.59 2.82 -14.22
N ALA A 169 0.47 3.05 -13.46
CA ALA A 169 0.47 3.96 -12.33
C ALA A 169 1.22 5.24 -12.69
N LYS A 170 0.70 6.39 -12.23
CA LYS A 170 1.32 7.70 -12.45
C LYS A 170 1.61 8.40 -11.14
N ALA A 171 2.73 9.10 -11.08
CA ALA A 171 3.16 9.83 -9.89
C ALA A 171 2.69 11.29 -9.95
N VAL A 172 2.28 11.87 -8.82
CA VAL A 172 2.08 13.32 -8.70
C VAL A 172 3.38 13.94 -8.20
N SER A 173 3.96 14.86 -8.97
CA SER A 173 5.25 15.47 -8.66
C SER A 173 5.19 16.53 -7.54
N ALA A 174 4.01 17.11 -7.30
CA ALA A 174 3.78 18.09 -6.24
C ALA A 174 3.40 17.41 -4.92
N VAL A 175 3.92 17.92 -3.81
CA VAL A 175 3.48 17.55 -2.45
C VAL A 175 2.00 17.85 -2.30
N VAL A 176 1.26 16.88 -1.78
CA VAL A 176 -0.20 17.01 -1.62
C VAL A 176 -0.67 16.83 -0.18
N GLY A 177 0.23 16.83 0.80
CA GLY A 177 -0.14 16.81 2.20
C GLY A 177 0.94 16.30 3.13
N THR A 178 0.61 16.33 4.42
CA THR A 178 1.45 15.83 5.51
C THR A 178 0.73 14.70 6.22
N HIS A 179 1.38 13.56 6.33
CA HIS A 179 0.91 12.43 7.13
C HIS A 179 1.42 12.63 8.57
N ILE A 180 0.49 12.89 9.49
CA ILE A 180 0.80 13.05 10.92
C ILE A 180 1.12 11.67 11.54
N GLY A 181 0.63 10.59 10.91
CA GLY A 181 0.69 9.21 11.34
C GLY A 181 2.09 8.58 11.41
N GLY A 182 2.88 9.01 12.40
CA GLY A 182 4.00 8.27 12.96
C GLY A 182 3.66 7.47 14.23
N ALA A 183 2.41 7.55 14.71
CA ALA A 183 2.00 7.15 16.06
C ALA A 183 0.84 6.12 16.17
N SER A 184 0.01 5.94 15.13
CA SER A 184 -1.25 5.17 15.22
C SER A 184 -1.09 3.64 15.14
N ALA A 185 0.06 3.15 14.67
CA ALA A 185 0.52 1.79 14.91
C ALA A 185 1.96 1.87 15.37
N GLY A 186 2.22 1.63 16.67
CA GLY A 186 3.57 1.68 17.24
C GLY A 186 4.56 1.02 16.28
N LYS A 187 5.57 1.79 15.83
CA LYS A 187 6.55 1.34 14.83
C LYS A 187 7.07 -0.04 15.24
N ALA A 188 6.86 -1.04 14.39
CA ALA A 188 7.22 -2.44 14.64
C ALA A 188 6.47 -3.14 15.80
N SER A 189 5.19 -2.84 16.02
CA SER A 189 4.32 -3.62 16.91
C SER A 189 4.19 -5.08 16.43
N ALA A 190 3.88 -6.00 17.35
CA ALA A 190 3.61 -7.40 17.01
C ALA A 190 2.46 -7.52 15.99
N ARG A 191 1.41 -6.70 16.14
CA ARG A 191 0.26 -6.67 15.23
C ARG A 191 0.68 -6.26 13.82
N GLN A 192 1.44 -5.18 13.68
CA GLN A 192 1.93 -4.72 12.38
C GLN A 192 2.79 -5.79 11.71
N LEU A 193 3.75 -6.38 12.45
CA LEU A 193 4.63 -7.42 11.93
C LEU A 193 3.85 -8.68 11.49
N TYR A 194 2.84 -9.09 12.25
CA TYR A 194 1.96 -10.20 11.90
C TYR A 194 1.21 -9.91 10.60
N LEU A 195 0.54 -8.75 10.50
CA LEU A 195 -0.29 -8.37 9.36
C LEU A 195 0.53 -8.18 8.09
N SER A 196 1.66 -7.48 8.15
CA SER A 196 2.60 -7.39 7.02
C SER A 196 3.15 -8.77 6.61
N GLY A 197 3.40 -9.64 7.59
CA GLY A 197 3.77 -11.04 7.34
C GLY A 197 2.65 -11.80 6.62
N PHE A 198 1.40 -11.61 7.04
CA PHE A 198 0.20 -12.20 6.42
C PHE A 198 0.09 -11.78 4.96
N GLY A 199 0.10 -10.48 4.66
CA GLY A 199 0.04 -9.97 3.29
C GLY A 199 1.14 -10.58 2.41
N ARG A 200 2.37 -10.68 2.94
CA ARG A 200 3.49 -11.29 2.22
C ARG A 200 3.30 -12.78 1.96
N GLY A 201 2.87 -13.55 2.95
CA GLY A 201 2.60 -14.98 2.80
C GLY A 201 1.49 -15.27 1.80
N TYR A 202 0.41 -14.48 1.87
CA TYR A 202 -0.70 -14.53 0.93
C TYR A 202 -0.25 -14.25 -0.50
N PHE A 203 0.52 -13.17 -0.70
CA PHE A 203 1.08 -12.80 -2.00
C PHE A 203 1.92 -13.93 -2.61
N LEU A 204 2.88 -14.48 -1.84
CA LEU A 204 3.74 -15.57 -2.31
C LEU A 204 2.95 -16.79 -2.80
N ARG A 205 1.80 -17.06 -2.17
CA ARG A 205 0.91 -18.17 -2.53
C ARG A 205 0.13 -17.88 -3.80
N VAL A 206 -0.59 -16.76 -3.83
CA VAL A 206 -1.52 -16.39 -4.90
C VAL A 206 -0.79 -16.13 -6.21
N TYR A 207 0.37 -15.48 -6.16
CA TYR A 207 1.19 -15.22 -7.34
C TYR A 207 2.16 -16.36 -7.67
N GLY A 208 2.12 -17.46 -6.90
CA GLY A 208 2.93 -18.65 -7.18
C GLY A 208 4.44 -18.40 -7.19
N VAL A 209 4.93 -17.38 -6.48
CA VAL A 209 6.34 -16.93 -6.53
C VAL A 209 7.31 -18.07 -6.23
N LEU A 210 7.00 -18.93 -5.27
CA LEU A 210 7.85 -20.07 -4.89
C LEU A 210 7.95 -21.15 -5.98
N ARG A 211 7.07 -21.13 -6.99
CA ARG A 211 7.11 -22.00 -8.16
C ARG A 211 7.69 -21.32 -9.40
N SER A 212 8.05 -20.04 -9.29
CA SER A 212 8.69 -19.30 -10.37
C SER A 212 10.21 -19.52 -10.37
N ARG A 213 10.89 -19.04 -11.43
CA ARG A 213 12.36 -18.99 -11.49
C ARG A 213 13.02 -18.22 -10.34
N TYR A 214 12.26 -17.38 -9.63
CA TYR A 214 12.74 -16.62 -8.47
C TYR A 214 12.41 -17.27 -7.13
N GLY A 215 11.88 -18.51 -7.13
CA GLY A 215 11.44 -19.21 -5.92
C GLY A 215 12.56 -19.38 -4.88
N LEU A 216 13.76 -19.80 -5.31
CA LEU A 216 14.91 -19.94 -4.41
C LEU A 216 15.31 -18.60 -3.78
N ARG A 217 15.34 -17.52 -4.58
CA ARG A 217 15.62 -16.15 -4.08
C ARG A 217 14.57 -15.75 -3.03
N ALA A 218 13.30 -15.99 -3.31
CA ALA A 218 12.21 -15.69 -2.37
C ALA A 218 12.38 -16.47 -1.06
N VAL A 219 12.65 -17.78 -1.12
CA VAL A 219 12.87 -18.61 0.08
C VAL A 219 14.03 -18.05 0.93
N ILE A 220 15.17 -17.74 0.31
CA ILE A 220 16.33 -17.19 1.03
C ILE A 220 16.00 -15.84 1.66
N SER A 221 15.44 -14.90 0.88
CA SER A 221 15.06 -13.58 1.39
C SER A 221 14.06 -13.65 2.53
N GLU A 222 13.01 -14.46 2.41
CA GLU A 222 12.00 -14.59 3.46
C GLU A 222 12.55 -15.29 4.70
N SER A 223 13.43 -16.28 4.53
CA SER A 223 14.10 -16.95 5.65
C SER A 223 14.96 -15.97 6.45
N ILE A 224 15.77 -15.15 5.77
CA ILE A 224 16.57 -14.09 6.43
C ILE A 224 15.66 -13.14 7.20
N VAL A 225 14.59 -12.62 6.57
CA VAL A 225 13.69 -11.66 7.22
C VAL A 225 12.99 -12.27 8.44
N VAL A 226 12.50 -13.51 8.32
CA VAL A 226 11.84 -14.21 9.43
C VAL A 226 12.81 -14.47 10.57
N VAL A 227 14.04 -14.94 10.29
CA VAL A 227 15.05 -15.22 11.31
C VAL A 227 15.45 -13.94 12.03
N VAL A 228 15.76 -12.86 11.29
CA VAL A 228 16.13 -11.56 11.88
C VAL A 228 15.05 -11.05 12.83
N TRP A 229 13.78 -11.06 12.40
CA TRP A 229 12.69 -10.60 13.26
C TRP A 229 12.40 -11.53 14.45
N THR A 230 12.51 -12.85 14.24
CA THR A 230 12.36 -13.84 15.32
C THR A 230 13.40 -13.61 16.40
N LEU A 231 14.67 -13.38 16.02
CA LEU A 231 15.74 -13.11 16.96
C LEU A 231 15.58 -11.75 17.65
N ALA A 232 15.25 -10.70 16.89
CA ALA A 232 15.09 -9.35 17.42
C ALA A 232 13.93 -9.25 18.43
N ARG A 233 12.83 -9.98 18.21
CA ARG A 233 11.64 -9.93 19.07
C ARG A 233 11.54 -11.07 20.08
N ARG A 234 12.33 -12.13 19.91
CA ARG A 234 12.23 -13.38 20.67
C ARG A 234 10.83 -14.01 20.60
N ASP A 235 10.17 -13.89 19.45
CA ASP A 235 8.84 -14.44 19.18
C ASP A 235 8.74 -14.97 17.74
N LEU A 236 7.68 -15.74 17.43
CA LEU A 236 7.45 -16.28 16.08
C LEU A 236 6.43 -15.46 15.27
N THR A 237 6.20 -14.19 15.63
CA THR A 237 5.14 -13.37 15.03
C THR A 237 5.31 -13.19 13.53
N ALA A 238 6.54 -12.89 13.09
CA ALA A 238 6.88 -12.75 11.67
C ALA A 238 6.62 -14.03 10.85
N TRP A 239 6.85 -15.20 11.45
CA TRP A 239 6.61 -16.49 10.83
C TRP A 239 5.12 -16.84 10.80
N ARG A 240 4.41 -16.65 11.93
CA ARG A 240 2.98 -16.93 12.06
C ARG A 240 2.17 -16.15 11.02
N GLY A 241 2.43 -14.85 10.87
CA GLY A 241 1.79 -14.02 9.84
C GLY A 241 1.94 -14.62 8.45
N ARG A 242 3.19 -14.89 8.01
CA ARG A 242 3.46 -15.49 6.69
C ARG A 242 2.79 -16.84 6.47
N ARG A 243 2.83 -17.71 7.48
CA ARG A 243 2.19 -19.03 7.42
C ARG A 243 0.68 -18.90 7.23
N ASP A 244 0.05 -18.02 8.00
CA ASP A 244 -1.39 -17.86 7.99
C ASP A 244 -1.85 -17.22 6.67
N GLY A 245 -1.14 -16.20 6.18
CA GLY A 245 -1.37 -15.64 4.85
C GLY A 245 -1.21 -16.66 3.73
N TRP A 246 -0.15 -17.47 3.77
CA TRP A 246 0.06 -18.55 2.79
C TRP A 246 -1.08 -19.59 2.81
N ARG A 247 -1.62 -19.90 3.99
CA ARG A 247 -2.79 -20.78 4.14
C ARG A 247 -4.06 -20.13 3.60
N ALA A 248 -4.27 -18.84 3.86
CA ALA A 248 -5.42 -18.08 3.36
C ALA A 248 -5.43 -17.97 1.82
N GLY A 249 -4.26 -18.02 1.17
CA GLY A 249 -4.16 -18.09 -0.29
C GLY A 249 -4.43 -19.48 -0.89
N ARG A 250 -4.78 -20.51 -0.10
CA ARG A 250 -5.16 -21.82 -0.64
C ARG A 250 -6.52 -21.72 -1.33
N GLY A 251 -6.66 -22.37 -2.50
CA GLY A 251 -7.90 -22.36 -3.28
C GLY A 251 -8.13 -21.07 -4.09
N VAL A 252 -7.39 -19.99 -3.83
CA VAL A 252 -7.42 -18.79 -4.66
C VAL A 252 -6.75 -19.07 -6.01
N ALA A 253 -7.42 -18.69 -7.10
CA ALA A 253 -6.87 -18.79 -8.45
C ALA A 253 -5.56 -18.01 -8.55
N ARG A 254 -4.57 -18.57 -9.24
CA ARG A 254 -3.26 -17.91 -9.38
C ARG A 254 -3.39 -16.65 -10.21
N ARG A 255 -2.73 -15.59 -9.77
CA ARG A 255 -2.67 -14.30 -10.47
C ARG A 255 -1.32 -14.18 -11.21
N PRO A 256 -1.30 -13.70 -12.46
CA PRO A 256 -0.06 -13.46 -13.18
C PRO A 256 0.67 -12.24 -12.60
N ILE A 257 2.00 -12.23 -12.73
CA ILE A 257 2.83 -11.04 -12.48
C ILE A 257 3.20 -10.47 -13.85
N ALA A 258 2.78 -9.24 -14.13
CA ALA A 258 3.19 -8.54 -15.36
C ALA A 258 4.71 -8.30 -15.37
N ALA A 259 5.32 -8.33 -16.56
CA ALA A 259 6.77 -8.21 -16.70
C ALA A 259 7.33 -6.86 -16.19
N ASP A 260 6.52 -5.80 -16.26
CA ASP A 260 6.84 -4.44 -15.83
C ASP A 260 6.42 -4.14 -14.37
N ALA A 261 5.78 -5.09 -13.68
CA ALA A 261 5.33 -4.90 -12.30
C ALA A 261 6.47 -4.93 -11.26
N ALA A 262 7.63 -5.45 -11.63
CA ALA A 262 8.81 -5.52 -10.77
C ALA A 262 9.96 -4.71 -11.36
N ASP A 263 10.73 -4.03 -10.50
CA ASP A 263 11.96 -3.36 -10.87
C ASP A 263 13.12 -4.38 -10.90
N PRO A 264 13.64 -4.77 -12.07
CA PRO A 264 14.73 -5.74 -12.15
C PRO A 264 16.03 -5.21 -11.52
N ARG A 265 16.17 -3.89 -11.35
CA ARG A 265 17.33 -3.26 -10.71
C ARG A 265 17.32 -3.44 -9.19
N ILE A 266 16.21 -3.90 -8.62
CA ILE A 266 16.16 -4.34 -7.22
C ILE A 266 16.65 -5.80 -7.16
N GLY A 267 17.97 -5.94 -7.30
CA GLY A 267 18.67 -7.22 -7.08
C GLY A 267 18.59 -7.69 -5.63
N PHE A 268 19.04 -8.91 -5.35
CA PHE A 268 18.94 -9.53 -4.02
C PHE A 268 19.56 -8.67 -2.90
N TRP A 269 20.79 -8.19 -3.08
CA TRP A 269 21.45 -7.35 -2.07
C TRP A 269 20.80 -5.98 -1.90
N ARG A 270 20.28 -5.39 -2.98
CA ARG A 270 19.53 -4.14 -2.91
C ARG A 270 18.21 -4.34 -2.16
N SER A 271 17.49 -5.42 -2.47
CA SER A 271 16.26 -5.86 -1.79
C SER A 271 16.45 -6.00 -0.28
N LEU A 272 17.58 -6.53 0.19
CA LEU A 272 17.90 -6.60 1.63
C LEU A 272 18.26 -5.23 2.23
N ARG A 273 19.04 -4.40 1.54
CA ARG A 273 19.40 -3.05 2.01
C ARG A 273 18.17 -2.14 2.14
N MET A 274 17.24 -2.21 1.18
CA MET A 274 16.00 -1.43 1.18
C MET A 274 15.05 -1.74 2.36
N ARG A 275 15.27 -2.85 3.08
CA ARG A 275 14.50 -3.20 4.29
C ARG A 275 15.02 -2.50 5.55
N ARG A 276 16.19 -1.87 5.50
CA ARG A 276 16.75 -1.13 6.62
C ARG A 276 16.07 0.24 6.71
N ALA A 277 15.73 0.66 7.92
CA ALA A 277 15.27 2.02 8.17
C ALA A 277 16.34 3.02 7.67
N GLY A 278 15.91 4.11 7.03
CA GLY A 278 16.82 5.12 6.48
C GLY A 278 17.59 4.67 5.23
N TYR A 279 17.11 3.67 4.48
CA TYR A 279 17.75 3.33 3.20
C TYR A 279 17.88 4.55 2.27
N TRP A 280 16.84 5.36 2.17
CA TRP A 280 16.84 6.54 1.29
C TRP A 280 17.52 7.78 1.89
N THR A 281 17.71 7.83 3.20
CA THR A 281 18.50 8.90 3.84
C THR A 281 19.99 8.74 3.56
N SER A 282 20.47 7.50 3.57
CA SER A 282 21.89 7.13 3.48
C SER A 282 22.36 6.68 2.08
N ALA A 283 21.44 6.46 1.14
CA ALA A 283 21.80 6.13 -0.24
C ALA A 283 22.46 7.34 -0.92
N SER A 284 23.79 7.31 -0.98
CA SER A 284 24.64 8.11 -1.89
C SER A 284 24.67 7.49 -3.27
#